data_AF-A0A8B8D9N5-F1
#
_entry.id   AF-A0A8B8D9N5-F1
#
_cell.length_a   1.000
_cell.length_b   1.000
_cell.length_c   1.000
_cell.angle_alpha   90.00
_cell.angle_beta   90.00
_cell.angle_gamma   90.00
#
_symmetry.space_group_name_H-M   'P 1'
#
loop_
_entity.id
_entity.type
_entity.pdbx_description
1 polymer ?
#
loop_
_entity_poly.entity_id
_entity_poly.type
_entity_poly.pdbx_seq_one_letter_code
_entity_poly.pdbx_strand_id
1 'polypeptide(L)'
;MYVIAAVLTSLALKVAAQGGCDPASNCQLPNCRCFLDSAVPGGLNLTDVPQLVVLSMDYVLNEEYEPLYNQIFSVSNPNGCEIRGTFFIQDKGSNLGLVKRYADGGFEIGINSIDGTVPTTEGDMVTMMKTVKQDLKTAGIDEAKIKGVRLPQLSSPGNTEFIAMGNNGLLYEAGCVTSQYDQQLNYKWPFTYDYPPTDNLCNTGTSPNIKFPGKWQVLVADLTWKGNKCPTPSGCNGVETKKDAFDLLYNNFASHYEGNREPYILVLDPVWVKTDYKLEGTIQFVDYLRAAFNDVWVVTADQMLQWVQTPTKKADLNSFAPFQC
;
A
#
# COMPACT_ATOMS: atom_id res chain seq x y z
N MET A 1 55.72 -13.46 -30.29
CA MET A 1 55.02 -14.37 -29.35
C MET A 1 53.96 -13.51 -28.67
N TYR A 2 52.69 -13.78 -28.97
CA TYR A 2 51.56 -12.85 -28.80
C TYR A 2 51.12 -12.70 -27.34
N VAL A 3 50.86 -11.45 -26.95
CA VAL A 3 50.25 -11.05 -25.67
C VAL A 3 48.75 -11.34 -25.76
N ILE A 4 48.22 -12.18 -24.86
CA ILE A 4 46.78 -12.44 -24.72
C ILE A 4 46.23 -11.42 -23.73
N ALA A 5 45.51 -10.41 -24.23
CA ALA A 5 44.69 -9.54 -23.41
C ALA A 5 43.35 -10.25 -23.12
N ALA A 6 43.10 -10.55 -21.84
CA ALA A 6 41.81 -11.03 -21.37
C ALA A 6 40.81 -9.85 -21.38
N VAL A 7 39.84 -9.89 -22.30
CA VAL A 7 38.70 -8.97 -22.28
C VAL A 7 37.70 -9.50 -21.24
N LEU A 8 37.64 -8.85 -20.08
CA LEU A 8 36.55 -8.99 -19.13
C LEU A 8 35.30 -8.32 -19.73
N THR A 9 34.50 -9.07 -20.48
CA THR A 9 33.14 -8.65 -20.80
C THR A 9 32.29 -8.76 -19.53
N SER A 10 31.93 -7.61 -18.97
CA SER A 10 30.91 -7.48 -17.94
C SER A 10 29.63 -8.17 -18.43
N LEU A 11 29.25 -9.27 -17.78
CA LEU A 11 27.90 -9.81 -17.83
C LEU A 11 26.96 -8.78 -17.17
N ALA A 12 26.61 -7.73 -17.90
CA ALA A 12 25.39 -6.99 -17.59
C ALA A 12 24.24 -7.98 -17.84
N LEU A 13 23.59 -8.41 -16.75
CA LEU A 13 22.36 -9.19 -16.79
C LEU A 13 21.34 -8.46 -17.67
N LYS A 14 21.25 -8.85 -18.94
CA LYS A 14 20.00 -8.74 -19.69
C LYS A 14 19.11 -9.87 -19.20
N VAL A 15 18.51 -9.70 -18.02
CA VAL A 15 17.24 -10.37 -17.76
C VAL A 15 16.32 -9.82 -18.83
N ALA A 16 15.97 -10.64 -19.81
CA ALA A 16 14.96 -10.29 -20.79
C ALA A 16 13.69 -10.02 -19.98
N ALA A 17 13.35 -8.75 -19.82
CA ALA A 17 12.19 -8.34 -19.08
C ALA A 17 10.95 -8.99 -19.67
N GLN A 18 10.20 -9.73 -18.85
CA GLN A 18 8.88 -10.18 -19.22
C GLN A 18 8.06 -8.95 -19.63
N GLY A 19 7.51 -8.97 -20.85
CA GLY A 19 6.76 -7.83 -21.42
C GLY A 19 7.61 -6.67 -21.98
N GLY A 20 8.95 -6.73 -21.94
CA GLY A 20 9.83 -5.71 -22.52
C GLY A 20 10.05 -4.44 -21.67
N CYS A 21 9.79 -4.51 -20.36
CA CYS A 21 9.99 -3.40 -19.43
C CYS A 21 11.47 -3.24 -19.03
N ASP A 22 12.08 -2.11 -19.32
CA ASP A 22 13.47 -1.83 -18.97
C ASP A 22 13.57 -0.56 -18.11
N PRO A 23 13.90 -0.70 -16.81
CA PRO A 23 14.07 0.43 -15.90
C PRO A 23 15.12 1.44 -16.37
N ALA A 24 16.08 1.03 -17.21
CA ALA A 24 17.14 1.91 -17.69
C ALA A 24 16.73 2.73 -18.93
N SER A 25 15.68 2.36 -19.66
CA SER A 25 15.40 2.97 -20.97
C SER A 25 13.95 3.37 -21.22
N ASN A 26 12.95 2.58 -20.82
CA ASN A 26 11.57 2.78 -21.26
C ASN A 26 10.53 2.87 -20.13
N CYS A 27 10.94 2.63 -18.89
CA CYS A 27 10.06 2.73 -17.73
C CYS A 27 10.82 3.31 -16.54
N GLN A 28 10.68 4.62 -16.31
CA GLN A 28 11.46 5.35 -15.30
C GLN A 28 10.56 6.14 -14.35
N LEU A 29 11.02 6.26 -13.10
CA LEU A 29 10.43 7.14 -12.10
C LEU A 29 10.46 8.60 -12.60
N PRO A 30 9.48 9.44 -12.22
CA PRO A 30 8.39 9.18 -11.26
C PRO A 30 7.15 8.51 -11.87
N ASN A 31 7.12 8.27 -13.19
CA ASN A 31 5.87 7.92 -13.87
C ASN A 31 5.68 6.41 -14.10
N CYS A 32 6.76 5.64 -14.11
CA CYS A 32 6.73 4.22 -14.44
C CYS A 32 7.70 3.43 -13.57
N ARG A 33 7.31 2.22 -13.17
CA ARG A 33 8.21 1.26 -12.54
C ARG A 33 7.85 -0.16 -12.95
N CYS A 34 8.86 -0.94 -13.35
CA CYS A 34 8.66 -2.32 -13.80
C CYS A 34 8.33 -3.27 -12.65
N PHE A 35 7.39 -4.19 -12.86
CA PHE A 35 7.04 -5.24 -11.89
C PHE A 35 8.23 -6.15 -11.48
N LEU A 36 9.09 -6.49 -12.44
CA LEU A 36 10.26 -7.34 -12.19
C LEU A 36 11.46 -6.57 -11.60
N ASP A 37 11.37 -5.24 -11.47
CA ASP A 37 12.43 -4.46 -10.84
C ASP A 37 12.40 -4.67 -9.32
N SER A 38 13.38 -5.43 -8.84
CA SER A 38 13.62 -5.69 -7.42
C SER A 38 14.57 -4.69 -6.77
N ALA A 39 15.21 -3.80 -7.56
CA ALA A 39 16.10 -2.80 -7.00
C ALA A 39 15.32 -1.80 -6.16
N VAL A 40 15.94 -1.28 -5.10
CA VAL A 40 15.40 -0.14 -4.35
C VAL A 40 15.10 1.02 -5.32
N PRO A 41 13.91 1.67 -5.23
CA PRO A 41 13.59 2.83 -6.03
C PRO A 41 14.71 3.88 -6.02
N GLY A 42 15.07 4.38 -7.21
CA GLY A 42 16.14 5.38 -7.37
C GLY A 42 17.55 4.84 -7.18
N GLY A 43 17.73 3.53 -6.99
CA GLY A 43 19.04 2.90 -6.83
C GLY A 43 19.76 3.28 -5.54
N LEU A 44 19.01 3.65 -4.49
CA LEU A 44 19.59 3.98 -3.20
C LEU A 44 20.26 2.74 -2.57
N ASN A 45 21.36 2.97 -1.84
CA ASN A 45 21.93 1.92 -0.99
C ASN A 45 20.93 1.55 0.10
N LEU A 46 20.76 0.26 0.39
CA LEU A 46 19.80 -0.21 1.39
C LEU A 46 19.94 0.47 2.76
N THR A 47 21.17 0.84 3.16
CA THR A 47 21.44 1.57 4.41
C THR A 47 20.83 2.97 4.44
N ASP A 48 20.57 3.57 3.29
CA ASP A 48 19.99 4.91 3.12
C ASP A 48 18.46 4.87 2.96
N VAL A 49 17.84 3.69 2.91
CA VAL A 49 16.40 3.51 2.65
C VAL A 49 15.62 3.55 3.96
N PRO A 50 14.56 4.36 4.11
CA PRO A 50 13.64 4.24 5.24
C PRO A 50 12.81 2.96 5.13
N GLN A 51 12.30 2.47 6.25
CA GLN A 51 11.17 1.54 6.18
C GLN A 51 9.87 2.34 6.20
N LEU A 52 9.02 2.12 5.20
CA LEU A 52 7.68 2.71 5.15
C LEU A 52 6.65 1.70 5.66
N VAL A 53 5.76 2.16 6.53
CA VAL A 53 4.64 1.40 7.07
C VAL A 53 3.35 2.12 6.69
N VAL A 54 2.44 1.41 6.05
CA VAL A 54 1.13 1.94 5.65
C VAL A 54 0.06 1.26 6.50
N LEU A 55 -0.53 2.02 7.43
CA LEU A 55 -1.73 1.59 8.14
C LEU A 55 -2.93 2.01 7.30
N SER A 56 -3.69 1.03 6.81
CA SER A 56 -4.88 1.27 6.00
C SER A 56 -6.11 0.62 6.61
N MET A 57 -7.25 1.30 6.50
CA MET A 57 -8.51 0.88 7.10
C MET A 57 -9.55 0.74 6.00
N ASP A 58 -10.26 -0.38 5.99
CA ASP A 58 -11.28 -0.69 5.00
C ASP A 58 -12.70 -0.51 5.58
N TYR A 59 -13.66 -0.30 4.68
CA TYR A 59 -15.10 -0.22 4.96
C TYR A 59 -15.55 1.10 5.62
N VAL A 60 -16.37 0.99 6.66
CA VAL A 60 -17.13 2.13 7.20
C VAL A 60 -16.32 2.92 8.23
N LEU A 61 -16.43 4.25 8.17
CA LEU A 61 -15.94 5.16 9.19
C LEU A 61 -17.12 5.97 9.76
N ASN A 62 -17.48 5.67 11.00
CA ASN A 62 -18.56 6.33 11.75
C ASN A 62 -18.18 6.44 13.24
N GLU A 63 -19.11 6.92 14.06
CA GLU A 63 -18.93 7.20 15.48
C GLU A 63 -18.61 5.95 16.32
N GLU A 64 -18.95 4.76 15.82
CA GLU A 64 -18.61 3.50 16.47
C GLU A 64 -17.10 3.22 16.40
N TYR A 65 -16.48 3.51 15.25
CA TYR A 65 -15.09 3.15 14.97
C TYR A 65 -14.08 4.30 15.17
N GLU A 66 -14.51 5.56 15.04
CA GLU A 66 -13.67 6.75 15.29
C GLU A 66 -12.83 6.64 16.58
N PRO A 67 -13.41 6.37 17.77
CA PRO A 67 -12.63 6.34 19.01
C PRO A 67 -11.63 5.19 19.05
N LEU A 68 -11.86 4.10 18.31
CA LEU A 68 -10.94 2.96 18.23
C LEU A 68 -9.73 3.32 17.34
N TYR A 69 -9.98 3.90 16.17
CA TYR A 69 -8.92 4.29 15.25
C TYR A 69 -8.04 5.42 15.83
N ASN A 70 -8.62 6.41 16.51
CA ASN A 70 -7.85 7.53 17.07
C ASN A 70 -6.77 7.07 18.07
N GLN A 71 -7.00 5.98 18.80
CA GLN A 71 -6.00 5.43 19.72
C GLN A 71 -4.75 4.93 19.00
N ILE A 72 -4.87 4.47 17.75
CA ILE A 72 -3.75 3.96 16.95
C ILE A 72 -2.85 5.11 16.47
N PHE A 73 -3.42 6.28 16.17
CA PHE A 73 -2.72 7.40 15.51
C PHE A 73 -2.18 8.47 16.46
N SER A 74 -2.10 8.19 17.77
CA SER A 74 -1.71 9.15 18.82
C SER A 74 -0.18 9.29 19.00
N VAL A 75 0.62 9.03 17.95
CA VAL A 75 2.08 9.10 17.98
C VAL A 75 2.64 9.86 16.78
N SER A 76 3.91 10.25 16.82
CA SER A 76 4.57 11.03 15.75
C SER A 76 5.66 10.27 15.01
N ASN A 77 5.82 10.59 13.73
CA ASN A 77 6.99 10.25 12.93
C ASN A 77 8.25 11.02 13.38
N PRO A 78 9.45 10.64 12.90
CA PRO A 78 10.72 11.27 13.30
C PRO A 78 10.82 12.80 13.10
N ASN A 79 10.02 13.37 12.18
CA ASN A 79 9.94 14.82 11.98
C ASN A 79 8.98 15.54 12.94
N GLY A 80 8.36 14.83 13.88
CA GLY A 80 7.39 15.37 14.83
C GLY A 80 5.96 15.43 14.31
N CYS A 81 5.73 15.22 13.02
CA CYS A 81 4.38 15.09 12.45
C CYS A 81 3.68 13.88 13.05
N GLU A 82 2.43 14.02 13.47
CA GLU A 82 1.62 12.87 13.86
C GLU A 82 1.50 11.88 12.70
N ILE A 83 1.45 10.58 13.01
CA ILE A 83 1.29 9.55 11.99
C ILE A 83 -0.10 9.63 11.36
N ARG A 84 -0.19 9.26 10.08
CA ARG A 84 -1.45 9.21 9.33
C ARG A 84 -1.55 7.90 8.58
N GLY A 85 -2.79 7.43 8.43
CA GLY A 85 -3.13 6.25 7.65
C GLY A 85 -4.04 6.58 6.47
N THR A 86 -4.42 5.53 5.75
CA THR A 86 -5.32 5.62 4.58
C THR A 86 -6.64 4.93 4.88
N PHE A 87 -7.76 5.59 4.64
CA PHE A 87 -9.09 5.01 4.77
C PHE A 87 -9.72 4.77 3.39
N PHE A 88 -10.00 3.51 3.05
CA PHE A 88 -10.77 3.15 1.86
C PHE A 88 -12.24 3.05 2.24
N ILE A 89 -13.01 4.08 1.90
CA ILE A 89 -14.34 4.31 2.45
C ILE A 89 -15.41 3.52 1.68
N GLN A 90 -16.17 2.71 2.41
CA GLN A 90 -17.51 2.30 2.01
C GLN A 90 -18.48 3.44 2.36
N ASP A 91 -19.16 3.99 1.36
CA ASP A 91 -20.01 5.16 1.55
C ASP A 91 -21.18 4.88 2.51
N LYS A 92 -22.02 3.90 2.17
CA LYS A 92 -23.18 3.52 2.98
C LYS A 92 -22.74 2.98 4.34
N GLY A 93 -23.15 3.68 5.39
CA GLY A 93 -22.84 3.36 6.78
C GLY A 93 -21.68 4.19 7.35
N SER A 94 -20.97 4.95 6.52
CA SER A 94 -20.01 5.96 6.96
C SER A 94 -20.69 7.29 7.26
N ASN A 95 -20.13 8.05 8.20
CA ASN A 95 -20.46 9.45 8.39
C ASN A 95 -19.50 10.29 7.54
N LEU A 96 -19.97 10.82 6.40
CA LEU A 96 -19.10 11.59 5.50
C LEU A 96 -18.57 12.90 6.10
N GLY A 97 -19.26 13.48 7.08
CA GLY A 97 -18.74 14.62 7.84
C GLY A 97 -17.54 14.23 8.71
N LEU A 98 -17.58 13.04 9.32
CA LEU A 98 -16.43 12.45 10.01
C LEU A 98 -15.29 12.14 9.04
N VAL A 99 -15.59 11.51 7.90
CA VAL A 99 -14.58 11.23 6.85
C VAL A 99 -13.89 12.53 6.40
N LYS A 100 -14.65 13.62 6.22
CA LYS A 100 -14.10 14.93 5.91
C LYS A 100 -13.16 15.45 7.02
N ARG A 101 -13.52 15.29 8.30
CA ARG A 101 -12.63 15.68 9.42
C ARG A 101 -11.32 14.90 9.41
N TYR A 102 -11.35 13.62 9.05
CA TYR A 102 -10.13 12.82 8.88
C TYR A 102 -9.28 13.33 7.71
N ALA A 103 -9.91 13.62 6.55
CA ALA A 103 -9.22 14.23 5.42
C ALA A 103 -8.55 15.57 5.78
N ASP A 104 -9.25 16.43 6.54
CA ASP A 104 -8.70 17.71 7.03
C ASP A 104 -7.56 17.52 8.04
N GLY A 105 -7.62 16.44 8.82
CA GLY A 105 -6.56 16.04 9.74
C GLY A 105 -5.31 15.51 9.04
N GLY A 106 -5.32 15.30 7.72
CA GLY A 106 -4.20 14.79 6.94
C GLY A 106 -4.22 13.28 6.70
N PHE A 107 -5.29 12.59 7.06
CA PHE A 107 -5.49 11.19 6.64
C PHE A 107 -5.80 11.15 5.15
N GLU A 108 -5.35 10.09 4.47
CA GLU A 108 -5.73 9.86 3.09
C GLU A 108 -7.09 9.19 3.01
N ILE A 109 -7.93 9.64 2.09
CA ILE A 109 -9.23 9.04 1.80
C ILE A 109 -9.24 8.45 0.39
N GLY A 110 -9.46 7.14 0.30
CA GLY A 110 -9.64 6.37 -0.92
C GLY A 110 -11.04 5.78 -1.04
N ILE A 111 -11.31 5.14 -2.17
CA ILE A 111 -12.61 4.54 -2.49
C ILE A 111 -12.58 3.04 -2.16
N ASN A 112 -13.64 2.55 -1.52
CA ASN A 112 -13.89 1.11 -1.42
C ASN A 112 -15.10 0.67 -2.23
N SER A 113 -16.29 1.08 -1.83
CA SER A 113 -17.55 0.69 -2.48
C SER A 113 -18.70 1.60 -2.03
N ILE A 114 -19.88 1.42 -2.63
CA ILE A 114 -21.10 2.05 -2.09
C ILE A 114 -21.55 1.33 -0.82
N ASP A 115 -21.64 0.00 -0.84
CA ASP A 115 -22.32 -0.77 0.22
C ASP A 115 -21.62 -2.09 0.61
N GLY A 116 -20.35 -2.24 0.26
CA GLY A 116 -19.57 -3.44 0.54
C GLY A 116 -19.62 -4.48 -0.59
N THR A 117 -20.28 -4.17 -1.71
CA THR A 117 -20.36 -5.05 -2.87
C THR A 117 -19.36 -4.67 -3.96
N VAL A 118 -18.84 -5.68 -4.67
CA VAL A 118 -17.99 -5.50 -5.85
C VAL A 118 -18.87 -5.59 -7.10
N PRO A 119 -18.95 -4.54 -7.93
CA PRO A 119 -19.68 -4.60 -9.18
C PRO A 119 -19.10 -5.67 -10.13
N THR A 120 -19.97 -6.36 -10.87
CA THR A 120 -19.57 -7.46 -11.78
C THR A 120 -19.35 -7.01 -13.22
N THR A 121 -19.75 -5.77 -13.57
CA THR A 121 -19.58 -5.20 -14.90
C THR A 121 -18.70 -3.95 -14.88
N GLU A 122 -18.04 -3.65 -16.00
CA GLU A 122 -17.22 -2.45 -16.15
C GLU A 122 -18.03 -1.16 -15.95
N GLY A 123 -19.21 -1.06 -16.56
CA GLY A 123 -20.05 0.13 -16.47
C GLY A 123 -20.53 0.40 -15.04
N ASP A 124 -20.89 -0.66 -14.31
CA ASP A 124 -21.31 -0.53 -12.91
C ASP A 124 -20.13 -0.15 -12.02
N MET A 125 -18.92 -0.64 -12.33
CA MET A 125 -17.71 -0.30 -11.58
C MET A 125 -17.27 1.15 -11.80
N VAL A 126 -17.32 1.62 -13.06
CA VAL A 126 -17.13 3.04 -13.40
C VAL A 126 -18.12 3.90 -12.62
N THR A 127 -19.40 3.49 -12.60
CA THR A 127 -20.49 4.23 -11.94
C THR A 127 -20.32 4.23 -10.42
N MET A 128 -19.95 3.09 -9.83
CA MET A 128 -19.71 2.96 -8.39
C MET A 128 -18.57 3.89 -7.94
N MET A 129 -17.40 3.80 -8.58
CA MET A 129 -16.26 4.66 -8.23
C MET A 129 -16.59 6.14 -8.41
N LYS A 130 -17.30 6.49 -9.49
CA LYS A 130 -17.75 7.87 -9.74
C LYS A 130 -18.67 8.38 -8.63
N THR A 131 -19.62 7.54 -8.20
CA THR A 131 -20.61 7.87 -7.18
C THR A 131 -19.91 8.14 -5.85
N VAL A 132 -19.12 7.19 -5.35
CA VAL A 132 -18.38 7.36 -4.08
C VAL A 132 -17.46 8.58 -4.13
N LYS A 133 -16.74 8.78 -5.23
CA LYS A 133 -15.87 9.97 -5.40
C LYS A 133 -16.67 11.28 -5.33
N GLN A 134 -17.83 11.33 -5.98
CA GLN A 134 -18.70 12.49 -5.99
C GLN A 134 -19.31 12.75 -4.61
N ASP A 135 -19.64 11.72 -3.84
CA ASP A 135 -20.17 11.85 -2.49
C ASP A 135 -19.10 12.37 -1.52
N LEU A 136 -17.88 11.82 -1.58
CA LEU A 136 -16.72 12.33 -0.84
C LEU A 136 -16.41 13.79 -1.20
N LYS A 137 -16.48 14.15 -2.48
CA LYS A 137 -16.33 15.54 -2.94
C LYS A 137 -17.43 16.44 -2.39
N THR A 138 -18.68 15.96 -2.38
CA THR A 138 -19.84 16.71 -1.86
C THR A 138 -19.71 16.94 -0.35
N ALA A 139 -19.07 16.01 0.37
CA ALA A 139 -18.66 16.19 1.77
C ALA A 139 -17.51 17.20 1.97
N GLY A 140 -16.98 17.77 0.88
CA GLY A 140 -15.98 18.83 0.88
C GLY A 140 -14.54 18.36 0.73
N ILE A 141 -14.30 17.06 0.53
CA ILE A 141 -12.95 16.53 0.30
C ILE A 141 -12.48 16.96 -1.09
N ASP A 142 -11.23 17.43 -1.19
CA ASP A 142 -10.64 17.78 -2.48
C ASP A 142 -10.58 16.55 -3.38
N GLU A 143 -11.31 16.61 -4.50
CA GLU A 143 -11.40 15.52 -5.47
C GLU A 143 -10.04 15.10 -6.02
N ALA A 144 -9.07 16.04 -6.12
CA ALA A 144 -7.72 15.75 -6.60
C ALA A 144 -6.89 14.92 -5.60
N LYS A 145 -7.31 14.88 -4.32
CA LYS A 145 -6.69 14.05 -3.28
C LYS A 145 -7.29 12.64 -3.20
N ILE A 146 -8.44 12.39 -3.83
CA ILE A 146 -9.06 11.06 -3.90
C ILE A 146 -8.41 10.26 -5.02
N LYS A 147 -7.35 9.51 -4.67
CA LYS A 147 -6.45 8.87 -5.64
C LYS A 147 -6.47 7.35 -5.59
N GLY A 148 -6.73 6.76 -4.43
CA GLY A 148 -6.66 5.31 -4.22
C GLY A 148 -8.00 4.61 -4.36
N VAL A 149 -7.95 3.35 -4.78
CA VAL A 149 -9.06 2.41 -4.67
C VAL A 149 -8.61 1.08 -4.06
N ARG A 150 -9.48 0.48 -3.28
CA ARG A 150 -9.38 -0.90 -2.81
C ARG A 150 -10.78 -1.46 -2.69
N LEU A 151 -11.14 -2.40 -3.55
CA LEU A 151 -12.49 -2.98 -3.56
C LEU A 151 -12.74 -3.93 -2.38
N PRO A 152 -14.01 -4.14 -1.98
CA PRO A 152 -14.38 -5.07 -0.92
C PRO A 152 -13.76 -6.46 -1.08
N GLN A 153 -13.47 -7.11 0.06
CA GLN A 153 -12.92 -8.46 0.13
C GLN A 153 -11.56 -8.62 -0.55
N LEU A 154 -10.86 -7.51 -0.83
CA LEU A 154 -9.55 -7.52 -1.49
C LEU A 154 -9.61 -8.24 -2.84
N SER A 155 -10.72 -8.04 -3.56
CA SER A 155 -10.99 -8.63 -4.87
C SER A 155 -10.72 -7.61 -5.95
N SER A 156 -9.56 -7.71 -6.61
CA SER A 156 -9.22 -6.87 -7.77
C SER A 156 -9.66 -7.56 -9.07
N PRO A 157 -10.68 -7.07 -9.81
CA PRO A 157 -11.15 -7.66 -11.07
C PRO A 157 -10.34 -7.21 -12.31
N GLY A 158 -9.07 -6.85 -12.12
CA GLY A 158 -8.11 -6.66 -13.19
C GLY A 158 -8.44 -5.53 -14.15
N ASN A 159 -8.48 -5.84 -15.45
CA ASN A 159 -8.70 -4.81 -16.48
C ASN A 159 -9.93 -3.96 -16.21
N THR A 160 -11.01 -4.56 -15.74
CA THR A 160 -12.28 -3.86 -15.49
C THR A 160 -12.11 -2.78 -14.43
N GLU A 161 -11.37 -3.06 -13.36
CA GLU A 161 -11.05 -2.09 -12.32
C GLU A 161 -10.14 -0.98 -12.83
N PHE A 162 -9.08 -1.33 -13.55
CA PHE A 162 -8.13 -0.35 -14.05
C PHE A 162 -8.74 0.57 -15.12
N ILE A 163 -9.71 0.08 -15.91
CA ILE A 163 -10.52 0.92 -16.80
C ILE A 163 -11.38 1.88 -15.97
N ALA A 164 -12.04 1.41 -14.91
CA ALA A 164 -12.84 2.25 -14.02
C ALA A 164 -12.00 3.33 -13.31
N MET A 165 -10.80 2.97 -12.86
CA MET A 165 -9.82 3.91 -12.31
C MET A 165 -9.41 4.97 -13.33
N GLY A 166 -9.18 4.58 -14.58
CA GLY A 166 -8.90 5.48 -15.69
C GLY A 166 -10.01 6.52 -15.89
N ASN A 167 -11.26 6.06 -15.96
CA ASN A 167 -12.43 6.91 -16.15
C ASN A 167 -12.70 7.87 -14.97
N ASN A 168 -12.25 7.51 -13.77
CA ASN A 168 -12.48 8.29 -12.55
C ASN A 168 -11.23 9.05 -12.06
N GLY A 169 -10.15 9.08 -12.85
CA GLY A 169 -8.93 9.80 -12.51
C GLY A 169 -8.24 9.29 -11.23
N LEU A 170 -8.38 8.01 -10.91
CA LEU A 170 -7.71 7.38 -9.76
C LEU A 170 -6.29 6.96 -10.16
N LEU A 171 -5.35 7.02 -9.22
CA LEU A 171 -3.93 6.81 -9.46
C LEU A 171 -3.51 5.36 -9.22
N TYR A 172 -3.97 4.75 -8.12
CA TYR A 172 -3.44 3.48 -7.66
C TYR A 172 -4.52 2.53 -7.12
N GLU A 173 -4.26 1.23 -7.29
CA GLU A 173 -5.03 0.11 -6.75
C GLU A 173 -4.25 -0.49 -5.56
N ALA A 174 -4.94 -0.85 -4.48
CA ALA A 174 -4.31 -1.34 -3.26
C ALA A 174 -4.98 -2.58 -2.64
N GLY A 175 -5.81 -3.30 -3.39
CA GLY A 175 -6.57 -4.49 -2.99
C GLY A 175 -6.04 -5.81 -3.54
N CYS A 176 -5.10 -5.80 -4.50
CA CYS A 176 -4.44 -7.03 -4.96
C CYS A 176 -3.52 -7.62 -3.87
N VAL A 177 -4.06 -8.56 -3.09
CA VAL A 177 -3.29 -9.35 -2.11
C VAL A 177 -2.57 -10.49 -2.80
N THR A 178 -1.34 -10.82 -2.37
CA THR A 178 -0.55 -11.90 -2.97
C THR A 178 0.12 -12.81 -1.96
N SER A 179 0.01 -14.12 -2.19
CA SER A 179 0.78 -15.19 -1.53
C SER A 179 2.09 -15.53 -2.26
N GLN A 180 2.30 -14.96 -3.45
CA GLN A 180 3.49 -15.23 -4.27
C GLN A 180 4.67 -14.34 -3.90
N TYR A 181 4.40 -13.13 -3.39
CA TYR A 181 5.38 -12.10 -3.08
C TYR A 181 5.21 -11.63 -1.63
N ASP A 182 5.34 -12.57 -0.70
CA ASP A 182 4.95 -12.44 0.69
C ASP A 182 6.06 -12.81 1.70
N GLN A 183 7.31 -12.85 1.24
CA GLN A 183 8.48 -13.22 2.04
C GLN A 183 9.62 -12.22 1.82
N GLN A 184 10.52 -12.16 2.81
CA GLN A 184 11.65 -11.22 2.88
C GLN A 184 12.43 -11.03 1.57
N LEU A 185 12.61 -12.10 0.77
CA LEU A 185 13.44 -12.07 -0.44
C LEU A 185 12.66 -11.73 -1.72
N ASN A 186 11.33 -11.62 -1.66
CA ASN A 186 10.51 -11.48 -2.85
C ASN A 186 9.35 -10.48 -2.73
N TYR A 187 9.26 -9.69 -1.66
CA TYR A 187 8.33 -8.56 -1.62
C TYR A 187 8.49 -7.65 -2.84
N LYS A 188 7.45 -6.87 -3.13
CA LYS A 188 7.41 -5.97 -4.28
C LYS A 188 7.24 -4.52 -3.84
N TRP A 189 8.14 -3.68 -4.34
CA TRP A 189 7.89 -2.25 -4.43
C TRP A 189 6.66 -2.00 -5.33
N PRO A 190 5.89 -0.92 -5.09
CA PRO A 190 4.84 -0.51 -6.01
C PRO A 190 5.37 -0.40 -7.44
N PHE A 191 4.55 -0.75 -8.42
CA PHE A 191 4.90 -0.75 -9.83
C PHE A 191 3.75 -0.22 -10.66
N THR A 192 3.98 0.03 -11.96
CA THR A 192 2.92 0.48 -12.86
C THR A 192 2.54 -0.58 -13.89
N TYR A 193 1.30 -0.53 -14.35
CA TYR A 193 0.79 -1.41 -15.41
C TYR A 193 1.11 -0.90 -16.83
N ASP A 194 2.14 -0.07 -17.00
CA ASP A 194 2.72 0.24 -18.33
C ASP A 194 3.19 -1.03 -19.06
N TYR A 195 3.67 -2.00 -18.28
CA TYR A 195 4.15 -3.31 -18.72
C TYR A 195 3.56 -4.39 -17.80
N PRO A 196 2.38 -4.94 -18.14
CA PRO A 196 1.68 -5.88 -17.29
C PRO A 196 2.48 -7.19 -17.10
N PRO A 197 2.55 -7.75 -15.89
CA PRO A 197 2.97 -9.13 -15.67
C PRO A 197 2.05 -10.09 -16.43
N THR A 198 2.57 -11.25 -16.84
CA THR A 198 1.74 -12.28 -17.50
C THR A 198 0.96 -13.12 -16.53
N ASP A 199 1.50 -13.26 -15.30
CA ASP A 199 0.94 -14.15 -14.29
C ASP A 199 -0.07 -13.37 -13.45
N ASN A 200 -1.12 -14.06 -13.02
CA ASN A 200 -2.04 -13.49 -12.05
C ASN A 200 -1.34 -13.35 -10.69
N LEU A 201 -1.26 -12.12 -10.18
CA LEU A 201 -0.59 -11.82 -8.90
C LEU A 201 -1.55 -11.92 -7.72
N CYS A 202 -2.84 -11.65 -7.94
CA CYS A 202 -3.82 -11.49 -6.88
C CYS A 202 -4.39 -12.83 -6.44
N ASN A 203 -4.44 -13.06 -5.12
CA ASN A 203 -5.06 -14.23 -4.49
C ASN A 203 -6.56 -14.30 -4.81
N THR A 204 -7.23 -13.13 -4.82
CA THR A 204 -8.66 -13.00 -5.17
C THR A 204 -8.81 -12.03 -6.35
N GLY A 205 -9.61 -12.42 -7.33
CA GLY A 205 -9.77 -11.68 -8.58
C GLY A 205 -8.69 -12.02 -9.62
N THR A 206 -8.38 -11.06 -10.49
CA THR A 206 -7.40 -11.20 -11.57
C THR A 206 -6.55 -9.94 -11.69
N SER A 207 -5.25 -10.09 -11.96
CA SER A 207 -4.40 -8.96 -12.33
C SER A 207 -4.72 -8.47 -13.75
N PRO A 208 -4.57 -7.17 -14.03
CA PRO A 208 -4.62 -6.64 -15.38
C PRO A 208 -3.64 -7.35 -16.32
N ASN A 209 -4.10 -7.63 -17.55
CA ASN A 209 -3.29 -8.27 -18.60
C ASN A 209 -3.11 -7.37 -19.85
N ILE A 210 -3.66 -6.15 -19.81
CA ILE A 210 -3.38 -5.09 -20.79
C ILE A 210 -2.70 -3.91 -20.12
N LYS A 211 -2.22 -2.96 -20.94
CA LYS A 211 -1.47 -1.81 -20.46
C LYS A 211 -2.38 -0.74 -19.87
N PHE A 212 -2.00 -0.25 -18.70
CA PHE A 212 -2.57 0.93 -18.05
C PHE A 212 -1.45 1.89 -17.65
N PRO A 213 -0.90 2.67 -18.60
CA PRO A 213 0.23 3.55 -18.35
C PRO A 213 0.00 4.50 -17.17
N GLY A 214 0.97 4.56 -16.25
CA GLY A 214 0.93 5.42 -15.07
C GLY A 214 -0.09 5.03 -14.00
N LYS A 215 -0.81 3.90 -14.14
CA LYS A 215 -1.63 3.34 -13.06
C LYS A 215 -0.78 2.46 -12.18
N TRP A 216 -0.73 2.80 -10.90
CA TRP A 216 0.10 2.14 -9.92
C TRP A 216 -0.64 0.98 -9.26
N GLN A 217 0.11 -0.08 -8.97
CA GLN A 217 -0.30 -1.20 -8.17
C GLN A 217 0.49 -1.19 -6.87
N VAL A 218 -0.23 -1.18 -5.76
CA VAL A 218 0.31 -1.37 -4.42
C VAL A 218 -0.10 -2.77 -3.98
N LEU A 219 0.78 -3.76 -4.12
CA LEU A 219 0.48 -5.13 -3.70
C LEU A 219 0.42 -5.22 -2.19
N VAL A 220 -0.51 -6.02 -1.67
CA VAL A 220 -0.58 -6.36 -0.25
C VAL A 220 -0.01 -7.78 -0.09
N ALA A 221 1.11 -7.92 0.61
CA ALA A 221 1.65 -9.24 0.92
C ALA A 221 0.76 -9.96 1.95
N ASP A 222 0.52 -11.25 1.76
CA ASP A 222 -0.09 -12.07 2.80
C ASP A 222 0.74 -12.01 4.09
N LEU A 223 0.06 -11.89 5.22
CA LEU A 223 0.66 -12.05 6.53
C LEU A 223 0.93 -13.53 6.80
N THR A 224 1.98 -13.79 7.56
CA THR A 224 2.28 -15.13 8.08
C THR A 224 2.00 -15.18 9.59
N TRP A 225 1.17 -16.13 10.00
CA TRP A 225 0.86 -16.38 11.41
C TRP A 225 0.83 -17.88 11.72
N LYS A 226 1.67 -18.33 12.67
CA LYS A 226 1.74 -19.75 13.08
C LYS A 226 1.82 -20.72 11.89
N GLY A 227 2.58 -20.35 10.86
CA GLY A 227 2.78 -21.15 9.64
C GLY A 227 1.69 -21.03 8.57
N ASN A 228 0.62 -20.27 8.81
CA ASN A 228 -0.47 -20.05 7.86
C ASN A 228 -0.39 -18.66 7.24
N LYS A 229 -0.90 -18.53 6.01
CA LYS A 229 -1.03 -17.25 5.30
C LYS A 229 -2.42 -16.67 5.50
N CYS A 230 -2.52 -15.35 5.61
CA CYS A 230 -3.76 -14.63 5.77
C CYS A 230 -3.69 -13.24 5.11
N PRO A 231 -4.75 -12.80 4.42
CA PRO A 231 -4.74 -11.56 3.65
C PRO A 231 -4.80 -10.30 4.51
N THR A 232 -5.39 -10.41 5.71
CA THR A 232 -5.49 -9.34 6.71
C THR A 232 -5.31 -9.93 8.10
N PRO A 233 -5.03 -9.12 9.14
CA PRO A 233 -4.98 -9.59 10.52
C PRO A 233 -6.28 -10.28 10.95
N SER A 234 -7.45 -9.76 10.55
CA SER A 234 -8.75 -10.41 10.81
C SER A 234 -8.89 -11.77 10.15
N GLY A 235 -8.23 -11.98 9.00
CA GLY A 235 -8.18 -13.27 8.32
C GLY A 235 -7.24 -14.29 8.98
N CYS A 236 -6.41 -13.88 9.94
CA CYS A 236 -5.47 -14.77 10.63
C CYS A 236 -6.14 -15.50 11.81
N ASN A 237 -6.28 -16.82 11.70
CA ASN A 237 -6.84 -17.65 12.77
C ASN A 237 -5.88 -17.80 13.97
N GLY A 238 -6.42 -17.91 15.18
CA GLY A 238 -5.63 -18.20 16.39
C GLY A 238 -4.81 -17.01 16.91
N VAL A 239 -5.31 -15.79 16.70
CA VAL A 239 -4.88 -14.57 17.40
C VAL A 239 -5.84 -14.32 18.56
N GLU A 240 -5.44 -14.71 19.76
CA GLU A 240 -6.33 -14.79 20.93
C GLU A 240 -5.92 -13.87 22.08
N THR A 241 -4.72 -13.28 22.00
CA THR A 241 -4.18 -12.41 23.03
C THR A 241 -3.58 -11.14 22.43
N LYS A 242 -3.38 -10.13 23.28
CA LYS A 242 -2.63 -8.91 22.93
C LYS A 242 -1.23 -9.22 22.40
N LYS A 243 -0.56 -10.18 23.02
CA LYS A 243 0.76 -10.62 22.59
C LYS A 243 0.71 -11.24 21.19
N ASP A 244 -0.27 -12.09 20.91
CA ASP A 244 -0.44 -12.66 19.56
C ASP A 244 -0.66 -11.56 18.52
N ALA A 245 -1.50 -10.57 18.84
CA ALA A 245 -1.75 -9.44 17.95
C ALA A 245 -0.47 -8.63 17.69
N PHE A 246 0.29 -8.29 18.75
CA PHE A 246 1.59 -7.62 18.60
C PHE A 246 2.56 -8.46 17.76
N ASP A 247 2.76 -9.74 18.11
CA ASP A 247 3.70 -10.63 17.44
C ASP A 247 3.36 -10.81 15.96
N LEU A 248 2.07 -10.94 15.62
CA LEU A 248 1.60 -11.02 14.23
C LEU A 248 2.07 -9.80 13.44
N LEU A 249 1.79 -8.60 13.94
CA LEU A 249 2.11 -7.36 13.24
C LEU A 249 3.63 -7.14 13.17
N TYR A 250 4.32 -7.34 14.30
CA TYR A 250 5.76 -7.13 14.39
C TYR A 250 6.57 -8.11 13.54
N ASN A 251 6.25 -9.41 13.57
CA ASN A 251 7.04 -10.40 12.82
C ASN A 251 6.92 -10.20 11.31
N ASN A 252 5.74 -9.79 10.83
CA ASN A 252 5.56 -9.46 9.42
C ASN A 252 6.27 -8.14 9.06
N PHE A 253 6.19 -7.11 9.91
CA PHE A 253 6.99 -5.89 9.74
C PHE A 253 8.50 -6.19 9.68
N ALA A 254 9.02 -7.03 10.59
CA ALA A 254 10.44 -7.34 10.68
C ALA A 254 10.97 -7.99 9.40
N SER A 255 10.17 -8.85 8.77
CA SER A 255 10.49 -9.47 7.47
C SER A 255 10.74 -8.42 6.37
N HIS A 256 9.96 -7.33 6.33
CA HIS A 256 10.21 -6.20 5.42
C HIS A 256 11.44 -5.39 5.83
N TYR A 257 11.55 -5.05 7.12
CA TYR A 257 12.60 -4.19 7.67
C TYR A 257 14.01 -4.77 7.49
N GLU A 258 14.14 -6.08 7.68
CA GLU A 258 15.39 -6.84 7.53
C GLU A 258 15.67 -7.24 6.07
N GLY A 259 14.68 -7.11 5.19
CA GLY A 259 14.78 -7.38 3.76
C GLY A 259 15.19 -6.14 2.95
N ASN A 260 14.56 -5.98 1.78
CA ASN A 260 14.84 -4.88 0.85
C ASN A 260 13.98 -3.63 1.11
N ARG A 261 13.33 -3.57 2.29
CA ARG A 261 12.56 -2.44 2.82
C ARG A 261 11.36 -2.02 1.96
N GLU A 262 10.80 -2.95 1.20
CA GLU A 262 9.49 -2.76 0.57
C GLU A 262 8.46 -2.31 1.63
N PRO A 263 7.47 -1.47 1.25
CA PRO A 263 6.50 -0.96 2.21
C PRO A 263 5.76 -2.10 2.91
N TYR A 264 5.67 -2.03 4.24
CA TYR A 264 4.83 -2.94 5.01
C TYR A 264 3.42 -2.36 5.06
N ILE A 265 2.48 -2.99 4.36
CA ILE A 265 1.08 -2.53 4.27
C ILE A 265 0.23 -3.39 5.20
N LEU A 266 -0.38 -2.73 6.18
CA LEU A 266 -1.29 -3.35 7.12
C LEU A 266 -2.72 -2.94 6.80
N VAL A 267 -3.57 -3.91 6.48
CA VAL A 267 -4.99 -3.72 6.21
C VAL A 267 -5.79 -4.06 7.46
N LEU A 268 -6.33 -3.04 8.12
CA LEU A 268 -7.19 -3.17 9.29
C LEU A 268 -8.65 -3.03 8.88
N ASP A 269 -9.54 -3.68 9.62
CA ASP A 269 -10.97 -3.62 9.39
C ASP A 269 -11.71 -3.50 10.74
N PRO A 270 -13.01 -3.12 10.69
CA PRO A 270 -13.90 -3.13 11.86
C PRO A 270 -13.84 -4.38 12.74
N VAL A 271 -13.69 -5.58 12.17
CA VAL A 271 -13.69 -6.83 12.93
C VAL A 271 -12.44 -6.93 13.79
N TRP A 272 -11.29 -6.48 13.27
CA TRP A 272 -10.03 -6.46 14.01
C TRP A 272 -10.10 -5.50 15.20
N VAL A 273 -10.43 -4.23 14.92
CA VAL A 273 -10.27 -3.15 15.92
C VAL A 273 -11.33 -3.16 17.00
N LYS A 274 -12.49 -3.81 16.78
CA LYS A 274 -13.53 -3.98 17.81
C LYS A 274 -13.16 -4.98 18.91
N THR A 275 -12.08 -5.73 18.74
CA THR A 275 -11.64 -6.69 19.75
C THR A 275 -10.54 -6.06 20.58
N ASP A 276 -10.81 -5.80 21.86
CA ASP A 276 -9.92 -5.03 22.76
C ASP A 276 -8.46 -5.49 22.70
N TYR A 277 -8.19 -6.78 22.87
CA TYR A 277 -6.81 -7.28 22.87
C TYR A 277 -6.11 -7.14 21.51
N LYS A 278 -6.86 -7.16 20.39
CA LYS A 278 -6.31 -6.96 19.05
C LYS A 278 -5.95 -5.49 18.83
N LEU A 279 -6.85 -4.58 19.23
CA LEU A 279 -6.60 -3.14 19.20
C LEU A 279 -5.41 -2.76 20.09
N GLU A 280 -5.36 -3.26 21.33
CA GLU A 280 -4.24 -3.01 22.24
C GLU A 280 -2.91 -3.53 21.69
N GLY A 281 -2.92 -4.66 20.99
CA GLY A 281 -1.73 -5.20 20.33
C GLY A 281 -1.29 -4.32 19.15
N THR A 282 -2.24 -3.77 18.40
CA THR A 282 -1.96 -2.80 17.32
C THR A 282 -1.38 -1.50 17.87
N ILE A 283 -1.94 -0.95 18.95
CA ILE A 283 -1.41 0.25 19.60
C ILE A 283 0.02 -0.03 20.09
N GLN A 284 0.24 -1.15 20.78
CA GLN A 284 1.56 -1.54 21.25
C GLN A 284 2.57 -1.69 20.10
N PHE A 285 2.15 -2.24 18.95
CA PHE A 285 3.00 -2.36 17.77
C PHE A 285 3.42 -0.98 17.26
N VAL A 286 2.47 -0.05 17.10
CA VAL A 286 2.75 1.31 16.62
C VAL A 286 3.65 2.08 17.60
N ASP A 287 3.38 2.01 18.90
CA ASP A 287 4.22 2.59 19.94
C ASP A 287 5.65 2.04 19.89
N TYR A 288 5.79 0.72 19.73
CA TYR A 288 7.09 0.08 19.60
C TYR A 288 7.84 0.54 18.35
N LEU A 289 7.16 0.68 17.21
CA LEU A 289 7.77 1.21 15.99
C LEU A 289 8.37 2.61 16.21
N ARG A 290 7.73 3.45 17.04
CA ARG A 290 8.23 4.81 17.33
C ARG A 290 9.36 4.79 18.35
N ALA A 291 9.27 3.93 19.36
CA ALA A 291 10.27 3.85 20.41
C ALA A 291 11.59 3.18 19.95
N ALA A 292 11.51 2.19 19.07
CA ALA A 292 12.65 1.35 18.70
C ALA A 292 13.35 1.77 17.39
N PHE A 293 12.66 2.51 16.50
CA PHE A 293 13.18 2.78 15.15
C PHE A 293 13.10 4.26 14.75
N ASN A 294 14.26 4.86 14.51
CA ASN A 294 14.37 6.25 14.02
C ASN A 294 14.25 6.38 12.49
N ASP A 295 14.30 5.25 11.76
CA ASP A 295 14.23 5.22 10.29
C ASP A 295 12.98 4.54 9.73
N VAL A 296 11.97 4.31 10.58
CA VAL A 296 10.65 3.80 10.19
C VAL A 296 9.66 4.97 10.14
N TRP A 297 8.85 5.03 9.08
CA TRP A 297 7.86 6.09 8.85
C TRP A 297 6.48 5.47 8.65
N VAL A 298 5.51 5.89 9.47
CA VAL A 298 4.11 5.49 9.30
C VAL A 298 3.40 6.59 8.52
N VAL A 299 3.06 6.28 7.27
CA VAL A 299 2.59 7.27 6.28
C VAL A 299 1.37 6.76 5.54
N THR A 300 0.67 7.65 4.85
CA THR A 300 -0.42 7.26 3.95
C THR A 300 0.11 6.51 2.74
N ALA A 301 -0.75 5.76 2.04
CA ALA A 301 -0.40 5.09 0.80
C ALA A 301 0.02 6.07 -0.30
N ASP A 302 -0.62 7.24 -0.43
CA ASP A 302 -0.20 8.30 -1.37
C ASP A 302 1.19 8.87 -1.00
N GLN A 303 1.47 9.10 0.29
CA GLN A 303 2.79 9.52 0.74
C GLN A 303 3.86 8.46 0.45
N MET A 304 3.57 7.19 0.76
CA MET A 304 4.44 6.07 0.43
C MET A 304 4.73 6.03 -1.08
N LEU A 305 3.70 6.18 -1.92
CA LEU A 305 3.84 6.19 -3.37
C LEU A 305 4.66 7.39 -3.85
N GLN A 306 4.47 8.58 -3.27
CA GLN A 306 5.29 9.76 -3.57
C GLN A 306 6.77 9.55 -3.23
N TRP A 307 7.08 8.81 -2.15
CA TRP A 307 8.46 8.41 -1.88
C TRP A 307 8.99 7.44 -2.95
N VAL A 308 8.19 6.44 -3.36
CA VAL A 308 8.60 5.52 -4.44
C VAL A 308 8.83 6.26 -5.76
N GLN A 309 8.00 7.26 -6.06
CA GLN A 309 8.11 8.11 -7.25
C GLN A 309 9.32 9.06 -7.18
N THR A 310 9.68 9.52 -5.98
CA THR A 310 10.80 10.45 -5.75
C THR A 310 11.68 9.98 -4.58
N PRO A 311 12.45 8.90 -4.76
CA PRO A 311 13.17 8.25 -3.67
C PRO A 311 14.13 9.19 -2.97
N THR A 312 13.93 9.35 -1.67
CA THR A 312 14.67 10.29 -0.82
C THR A 312 15.35 9.52 0.30
N LYS A 313 16.63 9.80 0.53
CA LYS A 313 17.42 9.12 1.58
C LYS A 313 16.82 9.37 2.95
N LYS A 314 16.92 8.39 3.84
CA LYS A 314 16.39 8.47 5.21
C LYS A 314 16.91 9.66 6.02
N ALA A 315 18.13 10.12 5.74
CA ALA A 315 18.72 11.31 6.37
C ALA A 315 18.00 12.62 6.00
N ASP A 316 17.35 12.66 4.83
CA ASP A 316 16.74 13.87 4.26
C ASP A 316 15.21 13.90 4.45
N LEU A 317 14.60 12.81 4.95
CA LEU A 317 13.15 12.66 5.07
C LEU A 317 12.48 13.66 6.00
N ASN A 318 13.21 14.18 6.99
CA ASN A 318 12.69 15.23 7.86
C ASN A 318 12.31 16.50 7.08
N SER A 319 12.86 16.70 5.88
CA SER A 319 12.56 17.82 4.99
C SER A 319 11.84 17.41 3.69
N PHE A 320 11.49 16.12 3.55
CA PHE A 320 10.79 15.64 2.38
C PHE A 320 9.37 16.20 2.36
N ALA A 321 9.06 17.03 1.36
CA ALA A 321 7.82 17.81 1.30
C ALA A 321 6.53 16.97 1.45
N PRO A 322 6.41 15.79 0.79
CA PRO A 322 5.29 14.87 1.02
C PRO A 322 5.02 14.45 2.47
N PHE A 323 6.04 14.42 3.33
CA PHE A 323 5.93 13.92 4.71
C PHE A 323 5.76 15.04 5.74
N GLN A 324 5.67 16.30 5.30
CA GLN A 324 5.42 17.44 6.19
C GLN A 324 3.93 17.53 6.57
N CYS A 325 3.66 18.03 7.79
CA CYS A 325 2.30 18.29 8.29
C CYS A 325 1.79 19.69 7.95
#